data_AF-A0A4R9EU30-F1
#
_entry.id   AF-A0A4R9EU30-F1
#
_cell.length_a   1.000
_cell.length_b   1.000
_cell.length_c   1.000
_cell.angle_alpha   90.00
_cell.angle_beta   90.00
_cell.angle_gamma   90.00
#
_symmetry.space_group_name_H-M   'P 1'
#
loop_
_entity.id
_entity.type
_entity.pdbx_description
1 polymer ?
#
loop_
_entity_poly.entity_id
_entity_poly.type
_entity_poly.pdbx_seq_one_letter_code
_entity_poly.pdbx_strand_id
1 'polypeptide(L)' 'MLRHVNAPTQRYTKVSNDLVRHSRLTPDAKLLLIYAQGLPEAAVDKPLSAHAAQLGITGRAYQRAKQLLSEHGYLHTW' A
#
# COMPACT_ATOMS: atom_id res chain seq x y z
N MET A 1 -1.45 -8.53 -25.81
CA MET A 1 -1.24 -7.07 -25.73
C MET A 1 -2.54 -6.44 -25.22
N LEU A 2 -2.57 -5.95 -23.97
CA LEU A 2 -3.77 -5.36 -23.36
C LEU A 2 -3.78 -3.85 -23.64
N ARG A 3 -4.51 -3.40 -24.68
CA ARG A 3 -4.61 -1.98 -25.06
C ARG A 3 -5.95 -1.32 -24.69
N HIS A 4 -6.83 -2.00 -23.97
CA HIS A 4 -8.18 -1.53 -23.67
C HIS A 4 -8.46 -1.51 -22.17
N VAL A 5 -7.67 -0.76 -21.41
CA VAL A 5 -7.97 -0.49 -20.00
C VAL A 5 -8.47 0.95 -19.92
N ASN A 6 -9.70 1.13 -19.46
CA ASN A 6 -10.22 2.46 -19.17
C ASN A 6 -9.57 2.94 -17.86
N ALA A 7 -8.91 4.10 -17.91
CA ALA A 7 -8.43 4.72 -16.70
C ALA A 7 -9.62 5.10 -15.82
N PRO A 8 -9.53 4.94 -14.48
CA PRO A 8 -10.53 5.49 -13.59
C PRO A 8 -10.65 6.99 -13.83
N THR A 9 -11.87 7.46 -14.07
CA THR A 9 -12.14 8.87 -14.42
C THR A 9 -12.10 9.79 -13.21
N GLN A 10 -12.25 9.24 -12.00
CA GLN A 10 -12.27 9.98 -10.73
C GLN A 10 -11.72 9.11 -9.60
N ARG A 11 -11.37 9.74 -8.46
CA ARG A 11 -10.98 9.08 -7.20
C ARG A 11 -9.78 8.13 -7.33
N TYR A 12 -8.77 8.54 -8.10
CA TYR A 12 -7.49 7.84 -8.18
C TYR A 12 -6.46 8.50 -7.26
N THR A 13 -5.53 7.69 -6.74
CA THR A 13 -4.35 8.18 -6.02
C THR A 13 -3.18 8.26 -7.00
N LYS A 14 -2.46 9.38 -7.01
CA LYS A 14 -1.19 9.50 -7.74
C LYS A 14 -0.10 8.75 -6.97
N VAL A 15 0.68 7.95 -7.69
CA VAL A 15 1.72 7.11 -7.11
C VAL A 15 3.03 7.34 -7.85
N SER A 16 4.15 7.35 -7.13
CA SER A 16 5.48 7.42 -7.75
C SER A 16 5.72 6.20 -8.66
N ASN A 17 6.27 6.44 -9.86
CA ASN A 17 6.70 5.37 -10.76
C ASN A 17 7.75 4.46 -10.11
N ASP A 18 8.58 4.99 -9.21
CA ASP A 18 9.58 4.22 -8.49
C ASP A 18 8.93 3.22 -7.54
N LEU A 19 7.85 3.62 -6.86
CA LEU A 19 7.07 2.71 -6.02
C LEU A 19 6.40 1.62 -6.86
N VAL A 20 5.81 2.00 -8.01
CA VAL A 20 5.19 1.03 -8.93
C VAL A 20 6.23 0.00 -9.41
N ARG A 21 7.44 0.44 -9.75
CA ARG A 21 8.51 -0.41 -10.27
C ARG A 21 9.39 -1.05 -9.19
N HIS A 22 9.16 -0.76 -7.91
CA HIS A 22 10.01 -1.23 -6.83
C HIS A 22 10.05 -2.77 -6.78
N SER A 23 11.20 -3.37 -7.10
CA SER A 23 11.34 -4.82 -7.29
C SER A 23 11.33 -5.60 -5.98
N ARG A 24 11.75 -4.97 -4.88
CA ARG A 24 11.83 -5.60 -3.55
C ARG A 24 10.53 -5.55 -2.74
N LEU A 25 9.56 -4.72 -3.14
CA LEU A 25 8.27 -4.63 -2.47
C LEU A 25 7.28 -5.59 -3.12
N THR A 26 6.54 -6.34 -2.30
CA THR A 26 5.40 -7.14 -2.80
C THR A 26 4.26 -6.23 -3.27
N PRO A 27 3.36 -6.72 -4.13
CA PRO A 27 2.14 -6.00 -4.49
C PRO A 27 1.34 -5.54 -3.26
N ASP A 28 1.22 -6.39 -2.24
CA ASP A 28 0.55 -6.05 -0.98
C ASP A 28 1.23 -4.91 -0.23
N ALA A 29 2.57 -4.91 -0.18
CA ALA A 29 3.32 -3.81 0.44
C ALA A 29 3.08 -2.49 -0.31
N LYS A 30 3.11 -2.52 -1.65
CA LYS A 30 2.82 -1.34 -2.49
C LYS A 30 1.39 -0.85 -2.26
N LEU A 31 0.40 -1.75 -2.30
CA LEU A 31 -1.00 -1.41 -2.10
C LEU A 31 -1.24 -0.81 -0.71
N LEU A 32 -0.67 -1.42 0.33
CA LEU A 32 -0.80 -0.94 1.71
C LEU A 32 -0.19 0.46 1.88
N LEU A 33 0.97 0.73 1.26
CA LEU A 33 1.58 2.07 1.27
C LEU A 33 0.74 3.11 0.53
N ILE A 34 0.27 2.80 -0.68
CA ILE A 34 -0.60 3.68 -1.46
C ILE A 34 -1.89 3.99 -0.70
N TYR A 35 -2.47 2.97 -0.07
CA TYR A 35 -3.67 3.12 0.74
C TYR A 35 -3.40 4.02 1.95
N ALA A 36 -2.34 3.76 2.70
CA ALA A 36 -1.99 4.54 3.89
C ALA A 36 -1.73 6.02 3.56
N GLN A 37 -1.07 6.32 2.44
CA GLN A 37 -0.85 7.71 1.98
C GLN A 37 -2.13 8.44 1.56
N GLY A 38 -3.17 7.70 1.17
CA GLY A 38 -4.47 8.25 0.81
C GLY A 38 -5.47 8.35 1.97
N LEU A 39 -5.08 7.90 3.17
CA LEU A 39 -5.98 7.93 4.33
C LEU A 39 -6.23 9.37 4.80
N PRO A 40 -7.48 9.70 5.18
CA PRO A 40 -7.76 10.96 5.85
C PRO A 40 -7.15 10.95 7.26
N GLU A 41 -6.86 12.13 7.80
CA GLU A 41 -6.27 12.28 9.15
C GLU A 41 -7.10 11.60 10.25
N ALA A 42 -8.43 11.57 10.10
CA ALA A 42 -9.33 10.86 11.02
C ALA A 42 -9.14 9.33 11.06
N ALA A 43 -8.35 8.75 10.14
CA ALA A 43 -8.06 7.32 10.09
C ALA A 43 -6.72 6.94 10.76
N VAL A 44 -5.99 7.92 11.33
CA VAL A 44 -4.68 7.73 11.99
C VAL A 44 -4.78 6.87 13.25
N ASP A 45 -5.92 6.86 13.94
CA ASP A 45 -6.13 6.09 15.18
C ASP A 45 -6.22 4.57 14.95
N LYS A 46 -6.36 4.13 13.70
CA LYS A 46 -6.45 2.70 13.38
C LYS A 46 -5.06 2.11 13.13
N PRO A 47 -4.76 0.93 13.70
CA PRO A 47 -3.49 0.28 13.42
C PRO A 47 -3.40 -0.13 11.95
N LEU A 48 -2.17 -0.17 11.41
CA LEU A 48 -1.93 -0.56 10.01
C LEU A 48 -2.50 -1.94 9.66
N SER A 49 -2.57 -2.86 10.62
CA SER A 49 -3.18 -4.17 10.46
C SER A 49 -4.69 -4.12 10.17
N ALA A 50 -5.41 -3.15 10.74
CA ALA A 50 -6.84 -2.98 10.49
C ALA A 50 -7.09 -2.51 9.05
N HIS A 51 -6.24 -1.63 8.54
CA HIS A 51 -6.26 -1.17 7.16
C HIS A 51 -5.88 -2.30 6.18
N ALA A 52 -4.84 -3.07 6.51
CA ALA A 52 -4.46 -4.25 5.74
C ALA A 52 -5.59 -5.27 5.65
N ALA A 53 -6.30 -5.55 6.75
CA ALA A 53 -7.44 -6.45 6.77
C ALA A 53 -8.59 -5.98 5.86
N GLN A 54 -8.87 -4.68 5.79
CA GLN A 54 -9.87 -4.11 4.87
C GLN A 54 -9.48 -4.30 3.39
N LEU A 55 -8.19 -4.39 3.09
CA LEU A 55 -7.65 -4.68 1.76
C LEU A 55 -7.53 -6.19 1.48
N GLY A 56 -7.94 -7.05 2.40
CA GLY A 56 -7.78 -8.52 2.29
C GLY A 56 -6.35 -9.01 2.54
N ILE A 57 -5.45 -8.15 3.00
CA ILE A 57 -4.05 -8.47 3.30
C ILE A 57 -3.96 -8.96 4.75
N THR A 58 -3.86 -10.27 4.95
CA THR A 58 -3.89 -10.88 6.28
C THR A 58 -2.73 -11.85 6.53
N GLY A 59 -2.55 -12.27 7.79
CA GLY A 59 -1.60 -13.31 8.18
C GLY A 59 -0.17 -13.05 7.69
N ARG A 60 0.43 -14.04 7.01
CA ARG A 60 1.80 -13.96 6.51
C ARG A 60 2.02 -12.87 5.47
N ALA A 61 1.01 -12.59 4.63
CA ALA A 61 1.10 -11.54 3.61
C ALA A 61 1.25 -10.16 4.27
N TYR A 62 0.45 -9.89 5.31
CA TYR A 62 0.57 -8.67 6.10
C TYR A 62 1.93 -8.56 6.80
N GLN A 63 2.39 -9.62 7.46
CA GLN A 63 3.69 -9.58 8.15
C GLN A 63 4.84 -9.32 7.17
N ARG A 64 4.81 -9.96 5.99
CA ARG A 64 5.82 -9.74 4.96
C ARG A 64 5.76 -8.32 4.40
N ALA A 65 4.56 -7.79 4.15
CA ALA A 65 4.38 -6.42 3.69
C ALA A 65 4.91 -5.41 4.71
N LYS A 66 4.53 -5.56 5.98
CA LYS A 66 4.99 -4.71 7.08
C LYS A 66 6.52 -4.73 7.22
N GLN A 67 7.13 -5.92 7.17
CA GLN A 67 8.58 -6.08 7.23
C GLN A 67 9.26 -5.32 6.09
N LEU A 68 8.83 -5.54 4.84
CA LEU A 68 9.41 -4.89 3.67
C LEU A 68 9.26 -3.36 3.71
N LEU A 69 8.11 -2.87 4.16
CA LEU A 69 7.91 -1.43 4.31
C LEU A 69 8.82 -0.84 5.39
N SER A 70 9.07 -1.56 6.49
CA SER A 70 10.03 -1.15 7.51
C SER A 70 11.47 -1.18 7.00
N GLU A 71 11.90 -2.28 6.35
CA GLU A 71 13.25 -2.46 5.81
C GLU A 71 13.62 -1.38 4.77
N HIS A 72 12.62 -0.89 4.03
CA HIS A 72 12.80 0.13 3.00
C HIS A 72 12.45 1.55 3.48
N GLY A 73 12.22 1.77 4.78
CA GLY A 73 12.06 3.10 5.37
C GLY A 73 10.70 3.76 5.12
N TYR A 74 9.68 2.99 4.72
CA TYR A 74 8.31 3.49 4.55
C TYR A 74 7.46 3.42 5.82
N LEU A 75 7.92 2.69 6.84
CA LEU A 75 7.32 2.69 8.17
C LEU A 75 8.36 3.11 9.20
N HIS A 76 7.99 4.08 10.04
CA HIS A 76 8.74 4.44 11.23
C HIS A 76 8.17 3.69 12.42
N THR A 77 9.00 2.86 13.05
CA THR A 77 8.70 2.27 14.36
C THR A 77 9.33 3.15 15.43
N TRP A 78 8.50 3.75 16.27
CA TRP A 78 8.90 4.42 17.50
C TRP A 78 9.21 3.39 18.59
#